data_AF-A0A0D3IKY7-F1
#
_entry.id   AF-A0A0D3IKY7-F1
#
_cell.length_a   1.000
_cell.length_b   1.000
_cell.length_c   1.000
_cell.angle_alpha   90.00
_cell.angle_beta   90.00
_cell.angle_gamma   90.00
#
_symmetry.space_group_name_H-M   'P 1'
#
loop_
_entity.id
_entity.type
_entity.pdbx_description
1 polymer ?
#
loop_
_entity_poly.entity_id
_entity_poly.type
_entity_poly.pdbx_seq_one_letter_code
_entity_poly.pdbx_strand_id
1 'polypeptide(L)'
;VAWQVAWQMVLHDAIFYHCHRLLHTRAFYRWHKDHHSVVGSYALAAEYASDAESFLGHNLPVFVPAMLLSLLGDCVSFAAFLSWISVRLIHSYAIHSGYELPWLVGALMMQSSGADAHHENH
;
A
#
# COMPACT_ATOMS: atom_id res chain seq x y z
N VAL A 1 17.57 4.11 -11.00
CA VAL A 1 16.87 2.96 -10.37
C VAL A 1 16.59 3.23 -8.91
N ALA A 2 17.58 3.27 -8.01
CA ALA A 2 17.33 3.45 -6.56
C ALA A 2 16.54 4.73 -6.22
N TRP A 3 16.90 5.88 -6.78
CA TRP A 3 16.18 7.13 -6.53
C TRP A 3 14.73 7.09 -7.06
N GLN A 4 14.47 6.39 -8.18
CA GLN A 4 13.13 6.22 -8.73
C GLN A 4 12.26 5.34 -7.82
N VAL A 5 12.86 4.31 -7.19
CA VAL A 5 12.20 3.51 -6.17
C VAL A 5 11.87 4.36 -4.94
N ALA A 6 12.81 5.18 -4.47
CA ALA A 6 12.57 6.09 -3.35
C ALA A 6 11.45 7.11 -3.65
N TRP A 7 11.41 7.65 -4.86
CA TRP A 7 10.31 8.50 -5.34
C TRP A 7 8.95 7.79 -5.26
N GLN A 8 8.89 6.55 -5.75
CA GLN A 8 7.67 5.73 -5.72
C GLN A 8 7.23 5.46 -4.27
N MET A 9 8.17 5.10 -3.38
CA MET A 9 7.89 4.83 -1.96
C MET A 9 7.20 6.02 -1.28
N VAL A 10 7.78 7.21 -1.38
CA VAL A 10 7.27 8.40 -0.67
C VAL A 10 5.88 8.79 -1.16
N LEU A 11 5.68 8.84 -2.49
CA LEU A 11 4.38 9.24 -3.04
C LEU A 11 3.32 8.15 -2.87
N HIS A 12 3.68 6.88 -2.99
CA HIS A 12 2.76 5.79 -2.71
C HIS A 12 2.20 5.90 -1.31
N ASP A 13 3.05 6.10 -0.30
CA ASP A 13 2.61 6.17 1.09
C ASP A 13 1.68 7.35 1.35
N ALA A 14 2.00 8.51 0.77
CA ALA A 14 1.12 9.65 0.82
C ALA A 14 -0.25 9.33 0.16
N ILE A 15 -0.26 8.80 -1.06
CA ILE A 15 -1.50 8.52 -1.79
C ILE A 15 -2.32 7.45 -1.08
N PHE A 16 -1.69 6.34 -0.70
CA PHE A 16 -2.31 5.25 0.06
C PHE A 16 -2.96 5.78 1.33
N TYR A 17 -2.23 6.54 2.14
CA TYR A 17 -2.75 7.09 3.39
C TYR A 17 -4.03 7.92 3.17
N HIS A 18 -4.03 8.78 2.16
CA HIS A 18 -5.20 9.62 1.87
C HIS A 18 -6.36 8.81 1.28
N CYS A 19 -6.08 7.85 0.40
CA CYS A 19 -7.09 6.96 -0.18
C CYS A 19 -7.71 6.03 0.89
N HIS A 20 -6.89 5.47 1.77
CA HIS A 20 -7.33 4.63 2.88
C HIS A 20 -8.19 5.44 3.87
N ARG A 21 -7.73 6.63 4.26
CA ARG A 21 -8.52 7.54 5.10
C ARG A 21 -9.83 7.96 4.43
N LEU A 22 -9.84 8.16 3.12
CA LEU A 22 -11.05 8.46 2.35
C LEU A 22 -12.04 7.29 2.38
N LEU A 23 -11.54 6.07 2.18
CA LEU A 23 -12.31 4.83 2.24
C LEU A 23 -12.96 4.61 3.62
N HIS A 24 -12.33 5.10 4.68
CA HIS A 24 -12.87 5.10 6.05
C HIS A 24 -13.97 6.14 6.31
N THR A 25 -14.29 7.02 5.35
CA THR A 25 -15.40 7.97 5.52
C THR A 25 -16.75 7.30 5.25
N ARG A 26 -17.83 7.85 5.85
CA ARG A 26 -19.20 7.29 5.73
C ARG A 26 -19.66 7.04 4.29
N ALA A 27 -19.24 7.89 3.34
CA ALA A 27 -19.65 7.79 1.94
C ALA A 27 -18.98 6.60 1.21
N PHE A 28 -17.77 6.23 1.62
CA PHE A 28 -16.91 5.28 0.93
C PHE A 28 -16.70 3.97 1.71
N TYR A 29 -17.05 3.93 3.00
CA TYR A 29 -16.85 2.77 3.88
C TYR A 29 -17.52 1.49 3.37
N ARG A 30 -18.63 1.59 2.61
CA ARG A 30 -19.25 0.42 2.00
C ARG A 30 -18.30 -0.40 1.12
N TRP A 31 -17.27 0.24 0.55
CA TRP A 31 -16.25 -0.41 -0.28
C TRP A 31 -15.09 -0.94 0.56
N HIS A 32 -14.85 -0.36 1.74
CA HIS A 32 -13.80 -0.79 2.67
C HIS A 32 -14.26 -1.86 3.66
N LYS A 33 -15.58 -2.01 3.83
CA LYS A 33 -16.18 -2.93 4.79
C LYS A 33 -15.77 -4.38 4.51
N ASP A 34 -15.66 -4.77 3.25
CA ASP A 34 -15.28 -6.13 2.88
C ASP A 34 -13.85 -6.42 3.37
N HIS A 35 -12.90 -5.51 3.15
CA HIS A 35 -11.54 -5.64 3.70
C HIS A 35 -11.54 -5.87 5.21
N HIS A 36 -12.35 -5.11 5.96
CA HIS A 36 -12.50 -5.28 7.41
C HIS A 36 -13.27 -6.52 7.86
N SER A 37 -13.94 -7.24 6.95
CA SER A 37 -14.59 -8.51 7.28
C SER A 37 -13.57 -9.64 7.49
N VAL A 38 -12.32 -9.45 7.02
CA VAL A 38 -11.22 -10.39 7.23
C VAL A 38 -10.58 -10.14 8.59
N VAL A 39 -10.94 -11.01 9.54
CA VAL A 39 -10.47 -10.93 10.93
C VAL A 39 -9.12 -11.65 11.12
N GLY A 40 -8.74 -12.55 10.21
CA GLY A 40 -7.49 -13.31 10.29
C GLY A 40 -6.30 -12.53 9.74
N SER A 41 -5.16 -12.57 10.44
CA SER A 41 -3.89 -12.05 9.94
C SER A 41 -3.14 -13.15 9.18
N TYR A 42 -3.25 -13.11 7.85
CA TYR A 42 -2.46 -13.90 6.92
C TYR A 42 -2.15 -13.06 5.67
N ALA A 43 -1.02 -13.29 5.01
CA ALA A 43 -0.51 -12.41 3.95
C ALA A 43 -1.53 -12.08 2.84
N LEU A 44 -2.35 -13.06 2.42
CA LEU A 44 -3.37 -12.87 1.38
C LEU A 44 -4.55 -12.00 1.83
N ALA A 45 -4.73 -11.74 3.12
CA ALA A 45 -5.72 -10.78 3.60
C ALA A 45 -5.47 -9.36 3.06
N ALA A 46 -4.21 -9.03 2.76
CA ALA A 46 -3.81 -7.74 2.17
C ALA A 46 -4.44 -7.47 0.78
N GLU A 47 -4.83 -8.53 0.07
CA GLU A 47 -5.40 -8.46 -1.27
C GLU A 47 -6.93 -8.57 -1.25
N TYR A 48 -7.53 -8.88 -0.10
CA TYR A 48 -8.99 -8.96 0.01
C TYR A 48 -9.58 -7.56 0.15
N ALA A 49 -10.17 -7.08 -0.93
CA ALA A 49 -10.78 -5.76 -1.04
C ALA A 49 -11.88 -5.79 -2.11
N SER A 50 -12.85 -4.86 -2.00
CA SER A 50 -13.81 -4.65 -3.09
C SER A 50 -13.12 -4.04 -4.31
N ASP A 51 -13.70 -4.17 -5.52
CA ASP A 51 -13.10 -3.60 -6.74
C ASP A 51 -12.74 -2.11 -6.63
N ALA A 52 -13.61 -1.34 -5.97
CA ALA A 52 -13.40 0.10 -5.76
C ALA A 52 -12.26 0.38 -4.78
N GLU A 53 -12.16 -0.41 -3.72
CA GLU A 53 -11.03 -0.34 -2.80
C GLU A 53 -9.74 -0.81 -3.47
N SER A 54 -9.75 -1.89 -4.26
CA SER A 54 -8.57 -2.34 -4.98
C SER A 54 -8.05 -1.29 -5.97
N PHE A 55 -8.96 -0.53 -6.58
CA PHE A 55 -8.56 0.61 -7.41
C PHE A 55 -7.93 1.74 -6.58
N LEU A 56 -8.58 2.16 -5.48
CA LEU A 56 -8.15 3.30 -4.67
C LEU A 56 -6.95 3.01 -3.76
N GLY A 57 -6.86 1.79 -3.23
CA GLY A 57 -5.91 1.34 -2.22
C GLY A 57 -4.74 0.52 -2.76
N HIS A 58 -4.84 -0.07 -3.96
CA HIS A 58 -3.71 -0.78 -4.59
C HIS A 58 -3.25 -0.09 -5.88
N ASN A 59 -4.16 0.08 -6.86
CA ASN A 59 -3.76 0.54 -8.19
C ASN A 59 -3.30 2.00 -8.20
N LEU A 60 -4.10 2.93 -7.67
CA LEU A 60 -3.74 4.36 -7.68
C LEU A 60 -2.40 4.62 -6.96
N PRO A 61 -2.18 4.13 -5.72
CA PRO A 61 -0.90 4.34 -5.03
C PRO A 61 0.30 3.77 -5.78
N VAL A 62 0.15 2.69 -6.56
CA VAL A 62 1.24 2.05 -7.31
C VAL A 62 1.53 2.78 -8.63
N PHE A 63 0.51 3.16 -9.40
CA PHE A 63 0.70 3.72 -10.74
C PHE A 63 0.90 5.24 -10.77
N VAL A 64 0.23 5.99 -9.88
CA VAL A 64 0.28 7.46 -9.90
C VAL A 64 1.69 8.01 -9.68
N PRO A 65 2.52 7.50 -8.75
CA PRO A 65 3.90 7.99 -8.61
C PRO A 65 4.73 7.83 -9.88
N ALA A 66 4.54 6.71 -10.60
CA ALA A 66 5.19 6.45 -11.87
C ALA A 66 4.75 7.45 -12.95
N MET A 67 3.43 7.68 -13.06
CA MET A 67 2.85 8.63 -14.01
C MET A 67 3.30 10.06 -13.73
N LEU A 68 3.32 10.49 -12.47
CA LEU A 68 3.77 11.83 -12.08
C LEU A 68 5.24 12.05 -12.46
N LEU A 69 6.10 11.04 -12.26
CA LEU A 69 7.49 11.13 -12.67
C LEU A 69 7.62 11.30 -14.19
N SER A 70 6.79 10.60 -14.95
CA SER A 70 6.71 10.74 -16.41
C SER A 70 6.19 12.08 -16.88
N LEU A 71 5.23 12.68 -16.18
CA LEU A 71 4.75 14.03 -16.47
C LEU A 71 5.79 15.11 -16.20
N LEU A 72 6.72 14.87 -15.26
CA LEU A 72 7.85 15.76 -14.96
C LEU A 72 9.02 15.63 -15.94
N GLY A 73 8.89 14.80 -16.98
CA GLY A 73 9.87 14.66 -18.06
C GLY A 73 10.91 13.57 -17.85
N ASP A 74 10.74 12.71 -16.85
CA ASP A 74 11.64 11.55 -16.61
C ASP A 74 10.95 10.24 -17.02
N CYS A 75 11.71 9.17 -17.23
CA CYS A 75 11.17 7.85 -17.56
C CYS A 75 11.44 6.90 -16.40
N VAL A 76 10.37 6.34 -15.83
CA VAL A 76 10.49 5.23 -14.88
C VAL A 76 11.06 4.03 -15.63
N SER A 77 12.23 3.56 -15.22
CA SER A 77 12.79 2.37 -15.84
C SER A 77 11.97 1.14 -15.44
N PHE A 78 11.83 0.18 -16.36
CA PHE A 78 11.11 -1.05 -16.09
C PHE A 78 11.66 -1.79 -14.85
N ALA A 79 13.00 -1.79 -14.70
CA ALA A 79 13.66 -2.35 -13.52
C ALA A 79 13.26 -1.62 -12.22
N ALA A 80 13.16 -0.28 -12.24
CA ALA A 80 12.72 0.48 -11.07
C ALA A 80 11.25 0.20 -10.74
N PHE A 81 10.39 0.09 -11.75
CA PHE A 81 8.98 -0.22 -11.57
C PHE A 81 8.76 -1.62 -10.95
N LEU A 82 9.42 -2.65 -11.47
CA LEU A 82 9.35 -4.01 -10.89
C LEU A 82 9.96 -4.08 -9.49
N SER A 83 11.08 -3.39 -9.25
CA SER A 83 11.68 -3.33 -7.91
C SER A 83 10.71 -2.70 -6.91
N TRP A 84 10.06 -1.61 -7.32
CA TRP A 84 9.07 -0.92 -6.51
C TRP A 84 7.86 -1.81 -6.17
N ILE A 85 7.25 -2.44 -7.17
CA ILE A 85 6.11 -3.36 -6.94
C ILE A 85 6.50 -4.47 -5.96
N SER A 86 7.70 -5.03 -6.12
CA SER A 86 8.20 -6.10 -5.24
C SER A 86 8.33 -5.61 -3.79
N VAL A 87 8.94 -4.44 -3.57
CA VAL A 87 9.07 -3.82 -2.24
C VAL A 87 7.70 -3.59 -1.60
N ARG A 88 6.73 -3.04 -2.36
CA ARG A 88 5.37 -2.81 -1.85
C ARG A 88 4.66 -4.12 -1.50
N LEU A 89 4.69 -5.13 -2.36
CA LEU A 89 4.03 -6.41 -2.08
C LEU A 89 4.61 -7.08 -0.84
N ILE A 90 5.94 -7.11 -0.72
CA ILE A 90 6.61 -7.65 0.46
C ILE A 90 6.16 -6.91 1.72
N HIS A 91 6.10 -5.57 1.66
CA HIS A 91 5.66 -4.76 2.79
C HIS A 91 4.18 -5.01 3.16
N SER A 92 3.29 -5.00 2.17
CA SER A 92 1.84 -5.25 2.35
C SER A 92 1.61 -6.62 2.99
N TYR A 93 2.26 -7.65 2.47
CA TYR A 93 2.16 -9.01 3.00
C TYR A 93 2.77 -9.15 4.38
N ALA A 94 3.90 -8.50 4.65
CA ALA A 94 4.51 -8.53 5.98
C ALA A 94 3.56 -7.99 7.05
N ILE A 95 2.93 -6.84 6.79
CA ILE A 95 1.99 -6.21 7.73
C ILE A 95 0.70 -7.04 7.91
N HIS A 96 0.28 -7.83 6.93
CA HIS A 96 -0.89 -8.70 7.09
C HIS A 96 -0.53 -10.14 7.49
N SER A 97 0.75 -10.47 7.68
CA SER A 97 1.19 -11.87 7.76
C SER A 97 0.87 -12.57 9.08
N GLY A 98 0.49 -11.81 10.12
CA GLY A 98 0.43 -12.28 11.51
C GLY A 98 1.81 -12.45 12.17
N TYR A 99 2.90 -12.06 11.48
CA TYR A 99 4.26 -12.11 12.03
C TYR A 99 4.84 -10.71 12.21
N GLU A 100 5.42 -10.47 13.39
CA GLU A 100 6.21 -9.27 13.67
C GLU A 100 7.58 -9.37 12.98
N LEU A 101 7.78 -8.59 11.92
CA LEU A 101 9.02 -8.52 11.14
C LEU A 101 9.67 -7.13 11.26
N PRO A 102 10.28 -6.80 12.42
CA PRO A 102 10.70 -5.43 12.75
C PRO A 102 11.82 -4.87 11.85
N TRP A 103 12.54 -5.72 11.13
CA TRP A 103 13.55 -5.31 10.13
C TRP A 103 12.98 -5.12 8.72
N LEU A 104 11.76 -5.60 8.45
CA LEU A 104 11.11 -5.56 7.14
C LEU A 104 10.05 -4.45 7.07
N VAL A 105 9.37 -4.20 8.18
CA VAL A 105 8.45 -3.06 8.36
C VAL A 105 9.30 -1.84 8.74
N GLY A 106 9.94 -1.23 7.74
CA GLY A 106 10.83 -0.10 7.97
C GLY A 106 10.10 1.09 8.60
N ALA A 107 10.76 1.76 9.55
CA ALA A 107 10.37 3.04 10.15
C ALA A 107 10.25 4.23 9.15
N LEU A 108 10.36 3.97 7.85
CA LEU A 108 10.28 4.94 6.77
C LEU A 108 8.91 4.95 6.06
N MET A 109 8.06 3.96 6.33
CA MET A 109 6.74 3.87 5.72
C MET A 109 5.65 4.29 6.72
N MET A 110 4.66 5.05 6.27
CA MET A 110 3.57 5.56 7.14
C MET A 110 2.63 4.45 7.65
N GLN A 111 2.73 3.24 7.10
CA GLN A 111 1.89 2.07 7.41
C GLN A 111 2.51 1.13 8.47
N SER A 112 3.38 1.63 9.35
CA SER A 112 4.21 0.80 10.24
C SER A 112 3.50 0.17 11.45
N SER A 113 2.20 -0.14 11.35
CA SER A 113 1.51 -0.94 12.36
C SER A 113 2.05 -2.37 12.32
N GLY A 114 2.36 -2.97 13.47
CA GLY A 114 2.66 -4.41 13.58
C GLY A 114 1.50 -5.26 13.02
N ALA A 115 1.75 -6.54 12.76
CA ALA A 115 0.81 -7.35 12.00
C ALA A 115 -0.54 -7.53 12.72
N ASP A 116 -0.50 -7.69 14.04
CA ASP A 116 -1.71 -7.74 14.87
C ASP A 116 -2.38 -6.36 14.96
N ALA A 117 -1.58 -5.30 15.07
CA ALA A 117 -2.06 -3.93 15.17
C ALA A 117 -2.76 -3.44 13.87
N HIS A 118 -2.41 -3.99 12.71
CA HIS A 118 -3.03 -3.59 11.43
C HIS A 118 -4.48 -4.06 11.31
N HIS A 119 -4.84 -5.21 11.89
CA HIS A 119 -6.24 -5.65 11.89
C HIS A 119 -7.08 -4.97 12.98
N GLU A 120 -6.45 -4.50 14.07
CA GLU A 120 -7.15 -3.90 15.21
C GLU A 120 -7.31 -2.38 15.15
N ASN A 121 -6.42 -1.65 14.46
CA ASN A 121 -6.33 -0.18 14.56
C ASN A 121 -6.88 0.60 13.35
N HIS A 122 -7.82 0.04 12.58
CA HIS A 122 -8.41 0.69 11.40
C HIS A 122 -9.93 0.77 11.47
#